data_AF-A0A527ZN82-F1
#
_entry.id   AF-A0A527ZN82-F1
#
_cell.length_a   1.000
_cell.length_b   1.000
_cell.length_c   1.000
_cell.angle_alpha   90.00
_cell.angle_beta   90.00
_cell.angle_gamma   90.00
#
_symmetry.space_group_name_H-M   'P 1'
#
loop_
_entity.id
_entity.type
_entity.pdbx_description
1 polymer ?
#
loop_
_entity_poly.entity_id
_entity_poly.type
_entity_poly.pdbx_seq_one_letter_code
_entity_poly.pdbx_strand_id
1 'polypeptide(L)' 'MKALTFTLVAEPPERLDLSLLTAERLAGIERRDFEKIRIGMSKHGSKVGDIFRVAGNNLLDVVFEGGSARLDRVAEG' A
#
# COMPACT_ATOMS: atom_id res chain seq x y z
N MET A 1 -12.09 0.17 -16.40
CA MET A 1 -10.99 -0.22 -15.47
C MET A 1 -11.09 0.70 -14.26
N LYS A 2 -10.99 0.19 -13.03
CA LYS A 2 -11.05 1.02 -11.81
C LYS A 2 -9.64 1.17 -11.23
N ALA A 3 -9.25 2.40 -10.95
CA ALA A 3 -8.04 2.77 -10.22
C ALA A 3 -7.80 1.84 -9.03
N LEU A 4 -6.55 1.41 -8.84
CA LEU A 4 -6.15 0.68 -7.64
C LEU A 4 -6.07 1.67 -6.47
N THR A 5 -7.09 1.67 -5.64
CA THR A 5 -7.20 2.59 -4.50
C THR A 5 -6.78 1.89 -3.22
N PHE A 6 -5.82 2.46 -2.50
CA PHE A 6 -5.40 2.06 -1.16
C PHE A 6 -5.98 3.05 -0.16
N THR A 7 -7.07 2.66 0.49
CA THR A 7 -7.72 3.49 1.51
C THR A 7 -7.15 3.16 2.88
N LEU A 8 -6.52 4.11 3.56
CA LEU A 8 -6.04 3.96 4.93
C LEU A 8 -7.24 3.74 5.86
N VAL A 9 -7.34 2.55 6.45
CA VAL A 9 -8.45 2.20 7.36
C VAL A 9 -8.11 2.43 8.83
N ALA A 10 -6.82 2.45 9.16
CA ALA A 10 -6.34 2.67 10.52
C ALA A 10 -5.03 3.44 10.51
N GLU A 11 -4.80 4.22 11.56
CA GLU A 11 -3.52 4.92 11.73
C GLU A 11 -2.43 3.88 12.02
N PRO A 12 -1.36 3.83 11.22
CA PRO A 12 -0.39 2.77 11.35
C PRO A 12 0.36 2.89 12.68
N PRO A 13 0.52 1.79 13.43
CA PRO A 13 1.15 1.83 14.75
C PRO A 13 2.66 2.13 14.68
N GLU A 14 3.25 2.06 13.49
CA GLU A 14 4.67 2.23 13.21
C GLU A 14 4.89 2.98 11.89
N ARG A 15 6.14 3.27 11.56
CA ARG A 15 6.48 3.81 10.23
C ARG A 15 6.32 2.73 9.16
N LEU A 16 5.66 3.11 8.08
CA LEU A 16 5.44 2.25 6.93
C LEU A 16 6.25 2.75 5.75
N ASP A 17 6.90 1.85 5.03
CA ASP A 17 7.58 2.12 3.79
C ASP A 17 6.67 1.73 2.62
N LEU A 18 6.23 2.73 1.85
CA LEU A 18 5.34 2.53 0.69
C LEU A 18 6.08 2.49 -0.64
N SER A 19 7.43 2.45 -0.65
CA SER A 19 8.21 2.38 -1.90
C SER A 19 7.92 1.10 -2.70
N LEU A 20 7.40 0.06 -2.02
CA LEU A 20 6.98 -1.21 -2.61
C LEU A 20 5.57 -1.16 -3.23
N LEU A 21 4.79 -0.11 -2.99
CA LEU A 21 3.41 0.05 -3.49
C LEU A 21 3.34 0.90 -4.76
N THR A 22 4.39 0.92 -5.57
CA THR A 22 4.42 1.61 -6.85
C THR A 22 3.89 0.73 -7.97
N ALA A 23 3.33 1.36 -9.01
CA ALA A 23 2.79 0.68 -10.19
C ALA A 23 3.77 -0.35 -10.78
N GLU A 24 5.06 0.00 -10.83
CA GLU A 24 6.14 -0.86 -11.33
C GLU A 24 6.39 -2.09 -10.46
N ARG A 25 6.34 -1.95 -9.13
CA ARG A 25 6.56 -3.05 -8.17
C ARG A 25 5.36 -3.99 -8.11
N LEU A 26 4.17 -3.43 -8.25
CA LEU A 26 2.92 -4.17 -8.24
C LEU A 26 2.63 -4.81 -9.62
N ALA A 27 3.35 -4.41 -10.68
CA ALA A 27 3.25 -4.99 -12.01
C ALA A 27 3.58 -6.50 -11.96
N GLY A 28 2.58 -7.33 -12.24
CA GLY A 28 2.70 -8.79 -12.23
C GLY A 28 2.40 -9.47 -10.89
N ILE A 29 2.08 -8.70 -9.84
CA ILE A 29 1.58 -9.24 -8.57
C ILE A 29 0.05 -9.28 -8.62
N GLU A 30 -0.55 -10.39 -8.17
CA GLU A 30 -2.00 -10.51 -8.08
C GLU A 30 -2.56 -9.69 -6.92
N ARG A 31 -3.82 -9.24 -7.05
CA ARG A 31 -4.49 -8.44 -6.03
C ARG A 31 -4.46 -9.06 -4.62
N ARG A 32 -4.60 -10.38 -4.54
CA ARG A 32 -4.59 -11.12 -3.27
C ARG A 32 -3.22 -11.10 -2.59
N ASP A 33 -2.16 -10.85 -3.36
CA ASP A 33 -0.81 -10.74 -2.85
C ASP A 33 -0.46 -9.30 -2.44
N PHE A 34 -1.16 -8.28 -2.95
CA PHE A 34 -1.03 -6.91 -2.46
C PHE A 34 -1.26 -6.83 -0.96
N GLU A 35 -2.32 -7.46 -0.46
CA GLU A 35 -2.66 -7.49 0.97
C GLU A 35 -1.58 -8.18 1.82
N LYS A 36 -0.76 -9.05 1.21
CA LYS A 36 0.34 -9.75 1.88
C LYS A 36 1.66 -8.98 1.85
N ILE A 37 1.77 -7.91 1.06
CA ILE A 37 2.98 -7.10 0.99
C ILE A 37 3.25 -6.52 2.37
N ARG A 38 4.47 -6.76 2.86
CA ARG A 38 4.94 -6.22 4.13
C ARG A 38 5.48 -4.81 3.89
N ILE A 39 4.85 -3.84 4.53
CA ILE A 39 5.20 -2.41 4.45
C ILE A 39 5.70 -1.86 5.80
N GLY A 40 5.53 -2.61 6.90
CA GLY A 40 6.07 -2.22 8.21
C GLY A 40 7.60 -2.30 8.24
N MET A 41 8.25 -1.20 8.64
CA MET A 41 9.70 -1.14 8.86
C MET A 41 10.16 -1.77 10.18
N SER A 42 9.23 -2.11 11.08
CA SER A 42 9.52 -2.68 12.39
C SER A 42 9.40 -4.21 12.40
N LYS A 43 9.74 -4.80 13.54
CA LYS A 43 9.61 -6.24 13.81
C LYS A 43 8.19 -6.79 13.61
N HIS A 44 7.15 -5.97 13.80
CA HIS A 44 5.76 -6.40 13.63
C HIS A 44 5.42 -6.70 12.16
N GLY A 45 5.97 -5.92 11.23
CA GLY A 45 5.78 -6.21 9.82
C GLY A 45 4.37 -6.04 9.34
N SER A 46 3.78 -4.89 9.64
CA SER A 46 2.46 -4.51 9.15
C SER A 46 2.36 -4.76 7.65
N LYS A 47 1.28 -5.43 7.25
CA LYS A 47 0.99 -5.69 5.85
C LYS A 47 0.03 -4.65 5.32
N VAL A 48 -0.03 -4.56 4.01
CA VAL A 48 -0.98 -3.66 3.33
C VAL A 48 -2.40 -3.97 3.75
N GLY A 49 -2.83 -5.24 3.77
CA GLY A 49 -4.23 -5.60 4.08
C GLY A 49 -4.66 -5.27 5.51
N ASP A 50 -3.70 -5.16 6.45
CA ASP A 50 -3.99 -4.78 7.84
C ASP A 50 -4.20 -3.27 8.01
N ILE A 51 -3.55 -2.45 7.16
CA ILE A 51 -3.53 -0.98 7.31
C ILE A 51 -4.34 -0.26 6.23
N PHE A 52 -4.36 -0.83 5.03
CA PHE A 52 -4.99 -0.29 3.84
C PHE A 52 -6.02 -1.27 3.30
N ARG A 53 -7.20 -0.73 2.98
CA ARG A 53 -8.19 -1.43 2.18
C ARG A 53 -7.87 -1.23 0.71
N VAL A 54 -7.61 -2.32 0.01
CA VAL A 54 -7.32 -2.31 -1.43
C VAL A 54 -8.60 -2.46 -2.24
N ALA A 55 -8.91 -1.46 -3.07
CA ALA A 55 -10.03 -1.44 -4.00
C ALA A 55 -9.54 -1.28 -5.46
N GLY A 56 -10.30 -1.76 -6.43
CA GLY A 56 -9.90 -1.68 -7.86
C GLY A 56 -8.80 -2.66 -8.28
N ASN A 57 -8.35 -2.58 -9.53
CA ASN A 57 -7.34 -3.49 -10.08
C ASN A 57 -6.37 -2.83 -11.08
N ASN A 58 -6.45 -1.51 -11.26
CA ASN A 58 -5.68 -0.82 -12.27
C ASN A 58 -4.33 -0.40 -11.71
N LEU A 59 -3.28 -1.13 -12.07
CA LEU A 59 -1.91 -0.85 -11.65
C LEU A 59 -1.34 0.42 -12.29
N LEU A 60 -1.89 0.84 -13.43
CA LEU A 60 -1.50 2.08 -14.10
C LEU A 60 -2.04 3.33 -13.39
N ASP A 61 -3.01 3.16 -12.49
CA ASP A 61 -3.69 4.26 -11.82
C ASP A 61 -3.84 3.90 -10.33
N VAL A 62 -2.79 4.22 -9.56
CA VAL A 62 -2.71 3.93 -8.12
C VAL A 62 -3.09 5.17 -7.33
N VAL A 63 -4.12 5.06 -6.50
CA VAL A 63 -4.64 6.15 -5.68
C VAL A 63 -4.46 5.80 -4.21
N PHE A 64 -3.83 6.66 -3.43
CA PHE A 64 -3.75 6.51 -1.97
C PHE A 64 -4.75 7.45 -1.31
N GLU A 65 -5.77 6.89 -0.67
CA GLU A 65 -6.77 7.64 0.08
C GLU A 65 -6.50 7.57 1.57
N GLY A 66 -6.17 8.70 2.17
CA GLY A 66 -5.77 8.78 3.58
C GLY A 66 -4.25 8.83 3.72
N GLY A 67 -3.79 9.89 4.38
CA GLY A 67 -2.38 10.13 4.68
C GLY A 67 -2.15 10.06 6.19
N SER A 68 -1.00 9.52 6.59
CA SER A 68 -0.52 9.59 7.96
C SER A 68 0.90 10.12 7.95
N ALA A 69 1.31 10.86 8.98
CA ALA A 69 2.68 11.35 9.13
C ALA A 69 3.73 10.22 9.28
N ARG A 70 3.27 8.98 9.41
CA ARG A 70 4.09 7.77 9.51
C ARG A 70 4.27 7.03 8.18
N LEU A 71 3.63 7.50 7.10
CA LEU A 71 3.82 6.95 5.77
C LEU A 71 5.08 7.57 5.17
N ASP A 72 6.09 6.72 4.97
CA ASP A 72 7.37 7.07 4.38
C ASP A 72 7.38 6.60 2.91
N ARG A 73 8.10 7.33 2.05
CA ARG A 73 8.26 7.02 0.62
C ARG A 73 6.95 6.84 -0.17
N VAL A 74 5.94 7.66 0.11
CA VAL A 74 4.67 7.66 -0.64
C VAL A 74 4.95 8.02 -2.09
N ALA A 75 4.64 7.11 -3.03
CA ALA A 75 4.88 7.29 -4.46
C ALA A 75 6.36 7.61 -4.82
N GLU A 76 7.30 7.10 -4.02
CA GLU A 76 8.73 7.18 -4.36
C GLU A 76 9.02 6.10 -5.42
N GLY A 77 8.98 6.51 -6.69
CA GLY A 77 9.18 5.68 -7.88
C GLY A 77 9.21 6.54 -9.13
#